data_AF-A0A248LKE8-F1
#
_entry.id   AF-A0A248LKE8-F1
#
_cell.length_a   1.000
_cell.length_b   1.000
_cell.length_c   1.000
_cell.angle_alpha   90.00
_cell.angle_beta   90.00
_cell.angle_gamma   90.00
#
_symmetry.space_group_name_H-M   'P 1'
#
loop_
_entity.id
_entity.type
_entity.pdbx_description
1 polymer ?
#
loop_
_entity_poly.entity_id
_entity_poly.type
_entity_poly.pdbx_seq_one_letter_code
_entity_poly.pdbx_strand_id
1 'polypeptide(L)'
;MSSSKSSLRPLSGEAVSWQRWELAPLDAPKPDALAGVDLEALAQALEAGALPTVEEAEGVEDDTAGGDEPAGEEEPSPPSEDVTESVQLAYPTAAELEAIHQEAYQAGFAAGEAEGHSAGRQAGRDEVVAELRPQLLAELQALEALRTALDARVAALDAEVAPQLSALALSCAQRIVADHVRNSAHAIEPLLLPVLAGLGRQWQQARLRVHPDDLALVQTVTAREAAEVRWQFVADPLIERGGCLLEGPSGRMDLTLAARWAALQDALGVEPLPVDPLPSEPDTVIQHGSTV
;
A
#
# COMPACT_ATOMS: atom_id res chain seq x y z
N MET A 1 -31.24 -6.14 -53.70
CA MET A 1 -31.51 -5.08 -52.72
C MET A 1 -30.30 -5.01 -51.79
N SER A 2 -29.23 -4.39 -52.29
CA SER A 2 -28.69 -3.09 -51.85
C SER A 2 -27.83 -3.19 -50.60
N SER A 3 -26.54 -3.43 -50.85
CA SER A 3 -25.45 -3.35 -49.88
C SER A 3 -25.21 -1.90 -49.47
N SER A 4 -25.39 -1.56 -48.20
CA SER A 4 -24.83 -0.31 -47.64
C SER A 4 -23.42 -0.59 -47.12
N LYS A 5 -22.45 -0.47 -48.03
CA LYS A 5 -21.05 -0.27 -47.68
C LYS A 5 -20.90 1.17 -47.17
N SER A 6 -20.78 1.36 -45.86
CA SER A 6 -20.29 2.63 -45.32
C SER A 6 -18.77 2.63 -45.47
N SER A 7 -18.30 3.22 -46.57
CA SER A 7 -16.88 3.48 -46.83
C SER A 7 -16.45 4.75 -46.11
N LEU A 8 -15.83 4.61 -44.94
CA LEU A 8 -15.05 5.69 -44.36
C LEU A 8 -13.68 5.72 -45.07
N ARG A 9 -13.43 6.82 -45.79
CA ARG A 9 -12.14 7.12 -46.43
C ARG A 9 -11.02 7.14 -45.37
N PRO A 10 -9.86 6.51 -45.62
CA PRO A 10 -8.68 6.78 -44.80
C PRO A 10 -8.18 8.20 -45.10
N LEU A 11 -8.10 9.04 -44.07
CA LEU A 11 -7.39 10.32 -44.11
C LEU A 11 -5.91 10.01 -44.38
N SER A 12 -5.41 10.49 -45.52
CA SER A 12 -3.99 10.49 -45.83
C SER A 12 -3.31 11.59 -45.02
N GLY A 13 -2.44 11.20 -44.10
CA GLY A 13 -1.63 12.10 -43.29
C GLY A 13 -1.09 11.33 -42.09
N GLU A 14 0.21 11.02 -42.15
CA GLU A 14 1.10 10.50 -41.11
C GLU A 14 0.49 9.56 -40.05
N ALA A 15 0.95 8.31 -40.09
CA ALA A 15 0.57 7.25 -39.16
C ALA A 15 0.83 7.66 -37.68
N VAL A 16 -0.17 8.25 -37.03
CA VAL A 16 -0.26 8.28 -35.59
C VAL A 16 -0.71 6.88 -35.17
N SER A 17 0.25 6.01 -34.90
CA SER A 17 0.01 4.69 -34.32
C SER A 17 -0.51 4.90 -32.90
N TRP A 18 -1.84 4.92 -32.74
CA TRP A 18 -2.46 4.84 -31.43
C TRP A 18 -2.16 3.45 -30.85
N GLN A 19 -1.31 3.40 -29.84
CA GLN A 19 -1.14 2.19 -29.06
C GLN A 19 -2.23 2.10 -28.01
N ARG A 20 -2.86 0.92 -27.94
CA ARG A 20 -3.77 0.56 -26.87
C ARG A 20 -2.96 0.46 -25.59
N TRP A 21 -3.31 1.26 -24.59
CA TRP A 21 -2.69 1.13 -23.28
C TRP A 21 -3.28 -0.10 -22.60
N GLU A 22 -2.45 -1.10 -22.32
CA GLU A 22 -2.80 -2.27 -21.52
C GLU A 22 -2.15 -2.11 -20.14
N LEU A 23 -2.97 -2.13 -19.10
CA LEU A 23 -2.49 -2.17 -17.73
C LEU A 23 -1.80 -3.51 -17.53
N ALA A 24 -0.54 -3.51 -17.11
CA ALA A 24 0.14 -4.74 -16.71
C ALA A 24 -0.67 -5.44 -15.60
N PRO A 25 -0.71 -6.79 -15.58
CA PRO A 25 -1.44 -7.52 -14.55
C PRO A 25 -1.01 -7.07 -13.15
N LEU A 26 -1.97 -6.76 -12.30
CA LEU A 26 -1.78 -6.30 -10.90
C LEU A 26 -0.95 -7.27 -10.05
N ASP A 27 -0.75 -8.49 -10.54
CA ASP A 27 -0.05 -9.59 -9.89
C ASP A 27 1.37 -9.83 -10.44
N ALA A 28 1.86 -8.98 -11.37
CA ALA A 28 3.25 -9.01 -11.78
C ALA A 28 4.14 -8.48 -10.65
N PRO A 29 5.26 -9.15 -10.29
CA PRO A 29 6.22 -8.56 -9.37
C PRO A 29 6.69 -7.24 -9.98
N LYS A 30 6.39 -6.12 -9.29
CA LYS A 30 6.86 -4.79 -9.68
C LYS A 30 8.37 -4.88 -9.93
N PRO A 31 8.91 -4.27 -11.01
CA PRO A 31 10.34 -4.01 -11.01
C PRO A 31 10.65 -3.18 -9.76
N ASP A 32 11.51 -3.72 -8.90
CA ASP A 32 12.04 -3.13 -7.66
C ASP A 32 12.94 -1.91 -7.95
N ALA A 33 12.55 -1.02 -8.87
CA ALA A 33 13.25 0.22 -9.13
C ALA A 33 13.07 1.24 -7.99
N LEU A 34 12.06 1.04 -7.13
CA LEU A 34 11.73 1.91 -6.00
C LEU A 34 11.68 1.19 -4.65
N ALA A 35 11.78 -0.15 -4.62
CA ALA A 35 11.81 -0.89 -3.36
C ALA A 35 13.18 -0.70 -2.71
N GLY A 36 13.22 0.15 -1.68
CA GLY A 36 14.45 0.56 -1.00
C GLY A 36 14.82 2.02 -1.21
N VAL A 37 14.08 2.77 -2.05
CA VAL A 37 14.21 4.22 -2.13
C VAL A 37 13.40 4.82 -0.99
N ASP A 38 14.03 4.90 0.17
CA ASP A 38 13.51 5.65 1.29
C ASP A 38 13.69 7.15 0.98
N LEU A 39 12.60 7.80 0.55
CA LEU A 39 12.57 9.22 0.22
C LEU A 39 12.94 10.08 1.43
N GLU A 40 12.60 9.61 2.62
CA GLU A 40 12.93 10.27 3.88
C GLU A 40 14.44 10.14 4.15
N ALA A 41 15.03 8.96 3.90
CA ALA A 41 16.48 8.77 3.95
C ALA A 41 17.24 9.57 2.87
N LEU A 42 16.68 9.72 1.67
CA LEU A 42 17.24 10.56 0.60
C LEU A 42 17.18 12.05 0.94
N ALA A 43 16.05 12.52 1.45
CA ALA A 43 15.89 13.89 1.94
C ALA A 43 16.88 14.15 3.08
N GLN A 44 17.03 13.20 4.01
CA GLN A 44 17.95 13.30 5.14
C GLN A 44 19.43 13.24 4.72
N ALA A 45 19.78 12.45 3.69
CA ALA A 45 21.11 12.44 3.10
C ALA A 45 21.44 13.76 2.37
N LEU A 46 20.46 14.35 1.67
CA LEU A 46 20.55 15.67 1.05
C LEU A 46 20.70 16.79 2.10
N GLU A 47 19.93 16.74 3.18
CA GLU A 47 20.07 17.66 4.32
C GLU A 47 21.42 17.52 5.02
N ALA A 48 21.94 16.29 5.15
CA ALA A 48 23.26 16.00 5.72
C ALA A 48 24.44 16.37 4.78
N GLY A 49 24.16 16.82 3.55
CA GLY A 49 25.18 17.20 2.57
C GLY A 49 25.94 16.03 1.95
N ALA A 50 25.45 14.80 2.12
CA ALA A 50 26.03 13.60 1.54
C ALA A 50 25.44 13.38 0.15
N LEU A 51 26.15 13.83 -0.88
CA LEU A 51 25.84 13.42 -2.26
C LEU A 51 26.30 11.97 -2.45
N PRO A 52 25.57 11.15 -3.23
CA PRO A 52 26.15 9.94 -3.78
C PRO A 52 27.33 10.35 -4.67
N THR A 53 28.54 9.97 -4.27
CA THR A 53 29.73 10.08 -5.12
C THR A 53 29.47 9.25 -6.37
N VAL A 54 29.29 9.91 -7.51
CA VAL A 54 29.45 9.24 -8.80
C VAL A 54 30.90 8.82 -8.85
N GLU A 55 31.18 7.52 -8.75
CA GLU A 55 32.52 6.98 -8.98
C GLU A 55 33.02 7.51 -10.32
N GLU A 56 34.08 8.32 -10.27
CA GLU A 56 34.81 8.74 -11.45
C GLU A 56 35.35 7.48 -12.12
N ALA A 57 34.95 7.26 -13.38
CA ALA A 57 35.54 6.23 -14.22
C ALA A 57 37.05 6.52 -14.35
N GLU A 58 37.85 5.64 -13.77
CA GLU A 58 39.31 5.63 -13.93
C GLU A 58 39.69 5.62 -15.40
N GLY A 59 40.65 6.47 -15.75
CA GLY A 59 41.27 6.49 -17.06
C GLY A 59 42.00 7.80 -17.30
N VAL A 60 43.25 7.88 -16.85
CA VAL A 60 44.44 8.19 -17.66
C VAL A 60 45.63 8.01 -16.71
N GLU A 61 46.28 6.86 -16.85
CA GLU A 61 47.67 6.69 -16.45
C GLU A 61 48.51 7.59 -17.35
N ASP A 62 49.29 8.51 -16.78
CA ASP A 62 50.44 9.07 -17.49
C ASP A 62 51.70 8.62 -16.75
N ASP A 63 52.44 7.81 -17.49
CA ASP A 63 53.67 7.12 -17.14
C ASP A 63 54.83 8.11 -17.27
N THR A 64 55.51 8.39 -16.17
CA THR A 64 56.95 8.71 -16.23
C THR A 64 57.68 8.08 -15.06
N ALA A 65 58.34 6.97 -15.37
CA ALA A 65 59.36 6.32 -14.58
C ALA A 65 60.64 7.17 -14.38
N GLY A 66 61.23 7.07 -13.19
CA GLY A 66 62.59 6.52 -13.09
C GLY A 66 63.71 7.39 -12.48
N GLY A 67 64.18 6.95 -11.31
CA GLY A 67 65.59 6.96 -10.86
C GLY A 67 66.04 8.21 -10.08
N ASP A 68 66.85 8.14 -9.02
CA ASP A 68 67.52 7.04 -8.34
C ASP A 68 68.04 7.64 -7.01
N GLU A 69 67.84 6.96 -5.89
CA GLU A 69 68.54 7.24 -4.62
C GLU A 69 69.85 6.46 -4.63
N PRO A 70 70.93 6.98 -4.02
CA PRO A 70 71.58 6.10 -3.06
C PRO A 70 72.01 6.82 -1.77
N ALA A 71 71.64 6.19 -0.65
CA ALA A 71 72.32 6.29 0.62
C ALA A 71 73.41 5.20 0.71
N GLY A 72 74.55 5.54 1.32
CA GLY A 72 75.60 4.59 1.68
C GLY A 72 76.45 5.14 2.82
N GLU A 73 76.30 4.55 4.01
CA GLU A 73 77.18 4.71 5.17
C GLU A 73 78.56 4.07 4.97
N GLU A 74 79.62 4.74 5.44
CA GLU A 74 80.88 4.12 5.88
C GLU A 74 81.54 4.94 7.03
N GLU A 75 81.97 4.25 8.09
CA GLU A 75 82.80 4.69 9.23
C GLU A 75 83.91 3.62 9.42
N PRO A 76 85.07 3.80 10.14
CA PRO A 76 85.60 4.98 10.87
C PRO A 76 87.16 5.19 10.87
N SER A 77 87.61 6.27 11.55
CA SER A 77 88.85 6.48 12.39
C SER A 77 90.12 7.22 11.86
N PRO A 78 90.86 7.98 12.74
CA PRO A 78 91.71 9.15 12.44
C PRO A 78 93.24 8.89 12.67
N PRO A 79 94.20 9.85 12.83
CA PRO A 79 94.20 11.33 12.73
C PRO A 79 95.37 11.96 11.91
N SER A 80 95.33 13.27 11.63
CA SER A 80 96.43 14.23 11.89
C SER A 80 96.08 15.64 11.42
N GLU A 81 96.75 16.61 12.03
CA GLU A 81 96.35 17.99 12.28
C GLU A 81 96.43 18.97 11.08
N ASP A 82 95.68 20.06 11.26
CA ASP A 82 95.91 21.40 10.70
C ASP A 82 95.89 21.56 9.17
N VAL A 83 94.72 21.90 8.63
CA VAL A 83 94.56 23.13 7.84
C VAL A 83 93.19 23.71 8.15
N THR A 84 93.19 24.97 8.60
CA THR A 84 92.02 25.85 8.63
C THR A 84 91.59 26.12 7.19
N GLU A 85 90.83 25.19 6.60
CA GLU A 85 90.19 25.39 5.31
C GLU A 85 88.99 26.30 5.50
N SER A 86 89.24 27.58 5.24
CA SER A 86 88.20 28.59 5.00
C SER A 86 87.19 28.03 4.01
N VAL A 87 85.97 27.76 4.48
CA VAL A 87 84.80 27.62 3.62
C VAL A 87 84.66 28.93 2.87
N GLN A 88 85.19 28.97 1.65
CA GLN A 88 84.91 30.06 0.72
C GLN A 88 83.42 29.96 0.42
N LEU A 89 82.64 30.81 1.07
CA LEU A 89 81.27 31.11 0.68
C LEU A 89 81.35 31.69 -0.74
N ALA A 90 81.27 30.81 -1.74
CA ALA A 90 81.13 31.18 -3.13
C ALA A 90 79.76 31.86 -3.26
N TYR A 91 79.76 33.19 -3.36
CA TYR A 91 78.56 33.94 -3.65
C TYR A 91 78.14 33.60 -5.10
N PRO A 92 76.87 33.26 -5.34
CA PRO A 92 76.40 32.91 -6.66
C PRO A 92 76.65 34.07 -7.63
N THR A 93 77.02 33.71 -8.86
CA THR A 93 77.21 34.67 -9.95
C THR A 93 75.86 35.28 -10.34
N ALA A 94 75.86 36.49 -10.91
CA ALA A 94 74.62 37.20 -11.26
C ALA A 94 73.67 36.39 -12.16
N ALA A 95 74.21 35.52 -13.02
CA ALA A 95 73.42 34.63 -13.88
C ALA A 95 72.75 33.47 -13.11
N GLU A 96 73.41 32.93 -12.09
CA GLU A 96 72.85 31.85 -11.25
C GLU A 96 71.73 32.38 -10.35
N LEU A 97 71.86 33.61 -9.84
CA LEU A 97 70.80 34.29 -9.10
C LEU A 97 69.54 34.49 -9.95
N GLU A 98 69.69 34.86 -11.22
CA GLU A 98 68.56 35.05 -12.13
C GLU A 98 67.87 33.72 -12.49
N ALA A 99 68.64 32.65 -12.68
CA ALA A 99 68.11 31.31 -12.91
C ALA A 99 67.28 30.79 -11.72
N ILE A 100 67.81 30.94 -10.49
CA ILE A 100 67.08 30.59 -9.26
C ILE A 100 65.79 31.40 -9.13
N HIS A 101 65.82 32.69 -9.47
CA HIS A 101 64.63 33.54 -9.46
C HIS A 101 63.58 33.07 -10.48
N GLN A 102 64.00 32.68 -11.68
CA GLN A 102 63.10 32.17 -12.72
C GLN A 102 62.48 30.83 -12.35
N GLU A 103 63.26 29.90 -11.80
CA GLU A 103 62.75 28.61 -11.32
C GLU A 103 61.76 28.80 -10.17
N ALA A 104 62.11 29.63 -9.17
CA ALA A 104 61.21 29.91 -8.05
C ALA A 104 59.91 30.58 -8.51
N TYR A 105 59.99 31.47 -9.50
CA TYR A 105 58.81 32.10 -10.10
C TYR A 105 57.93 31.10 -10.84
N GLN A 106 58.52 30.23 -11.67
CA GLN A 106 57.77 29.20 -12.41
C GLN A 106 57.15 28.17 -11.47
N ALA A 107 57.89 27.71 -10.45
CA ALA A 107 57.39 26.78 -9.44
C ALA A 107 56.24 27.40 -8.63
N GLY A 108 56.38 28.66 -8.20
CA GLY A 108 55.31 29.39 -7.51
C GLY A 108 54.08 29.63 -8.39
N PHE A 109 54.28 29.92 -9.67
CA PHE A 109 53.19 30.08 -10.64
C PHE A 109 52.45 28.76 -10.87
N ALA A 110 53.17 27.66 -11.13
CA ALA A 110 52.57 26.34 -11.34
C ALA A 110 51.84 25.83 -10.09
N ALA A 111 52.41 26.03 -8.89
CA ALA A 111 51.77 25.68 -7.64
C ALA A 111 50.49 26.50 -7.40
N GLY A 112 50.54 27.82 -7.64
CA GLY A 112 49.37 28.69 -7.50
C GLY A 112 48.26 28.39 -8.52
N GLU A 113 48.62 28.01 -9.74
CA GLU A 113 47.67 27.60 -10.77
C GLU A 113 46.97 26.28 -10.39
N ALA A 114 47.73 25.28 -9.92
CA ALA A 114 47.19 24.00 -9.47
C ALA A 114 46.29 24.16 -8.23
N GLU A 115 46.71 24.96 -7.25
CA GLU A 115 45.92 25.26 -6.06
C GLU A 115 44.64 26.04 -6.42
N GLY A 116 44.74 27.09 -7.23
CA GLY A 116 43.60 27.87 -7.70
C GLY A 116 42.60 27.04 -8.51
N HIS A 117 43.08 26.13 -9.35
CA HIS A 117 42.22 25.24 -10.14
C HIS A 117 41.51 24.20 -9.27
N SER A 118 42.18 23.64 -8.25
CA SER A 118 41.55 22.71 -7.30
C SER A 118 40.53 23.42 -6.40
N ALA A 119 40.89 24.56 -5.83
CA ALA A 119 40.00 25.37 -5.00
C ALA A 119 38.78 25.88 -5.78
N GLY A 120 38.97 26.35 -7.02
CA GLY A 120 37.89 26.80 -7.88
C GLY A 120 36.91 25.68 -8.27
N ARG A 121 37.42 24.47 -8.54
CA ARG A 121 36.57 23.29 -8.77
C ARG A 121 35.77 22.91 -7.54
N GLN A 122 36.38 22.93 -6.36
CA GLN A 122 35.71 22.61 -5.11
C GLN A 122 34.62 23.65 -4.78
N ALA A 123 34.95 24.93 -4.85
CA ALA A 123 34.00 26.02 -4.62
C ALA A 123 32.81 25.98 -5.60
N GLY A 124 33.07 25.74 -6.89
CA GLY A 124 32.00 25.61 -7.88
C GLY A 124 31.09 24.40 -7.64
N ARG A 125 31.64 23.27 -7.16
CA ARG A 125 30.83 22.11 -6.74
C ARG A 125 29.96 22.46 -5.54
N ASP A 126 30.52 23.08 -4.51
CA ASP A 126 29.81 23.43 -3.28
C ASP A 126 28.69 24.46 -3.54
N GLU A 127 28.93 25.45 -4.39
CA GLU A 127 27.94 26.46 -4.82
C GLU A 127 26.75 25.81 -5.53
N VAL A 128 27.01 24.96 -6.54
CA VAL A 128 25.95 24.27 -7.30
C VAL A 128 25.11 23.39 -6.36
N VAL A 129 25.74 22.73 -5.41
CA VAL A 129 25.05 21.87 -4.44
C VAL A 129 24.20 22.70 -3.48
N ALA A 130 24.72 23.83 -3.00
CA ALA A 130 23.98 24.74 -2.14
C ALA A 130 22.75 25.33 -2.84
N GLU A 131 22.85 25.63 -4.15
CA GLU A 131 21.74 26.15 -4.95
C GLU A 131 20.68 25.09 -5.29
N LEU A 132 21.09 23.86 -5.61
CA LEU A 132 20.18 22.79 -6.04
C LEU A 132 19.52 22.06 -4.88
N ARG A 133 20.17 21.97 -3.71
CA ARG A 133 19.63 21.29 -2.52
C ARG A 133 18.22 21.72 -2.14
N PRO A 134 17.88 23.02 -2.00
CA PRO A 134 16.52 23.41 -1.64
C PRO A 134 15.48 23.03 -2.69
N GLN A 135 15.85 23.04 -3.98
CA GLN A 135 14.95 22.64 -5.07
C GLN A 135 14.67 21.13 -5.00
N LEU A 136 15.71 20.32 -4.83
CA LEU A 136 15.56 18.87 -4.67
C LEU A 136 14.72 18.51 -3.44
N LEU A 137 14.95 19.17 -2.30
CA LEU A 137 14.16 18.95 -1.09
C LEU A 137 12.68 19.34 -1.30
N ALA A 138 12.41 20.45 -1.99
CA ALA A 138 11.04 20.87 -2.29
C ALA A 138 10.31 19.85 -3.19
N GLU A 139 10.98 19.30 -4.21
CA GLU A 139 10.42 18.26 -5.07
C GLU A 139 10.16 16.96 -4.31
N LEU A 140 11.10 16.53 -3.44
CA LEU A 140 10.91 15.36 -2.58
C LEU A 140 9.71 15.53 -1.63
N GLN A 141 9.60 16.69 -0.99
CA GLN A 141 8.45 17.03 -0.14
C GLN A 141 7.13 17.02 -0.90
N ALA A 142 7.11 17.51 -2.14
CA ALA A 142 5.92 17.48 -2.99
C ALA A 142 5.50 16.03 -3.33
N LEU A 143 6.47 15.17 -3.63
CA LEU A 143 6.24 13.74 -3.89
C LEU A 143 5.75 13.00 -2.65
N GLU A 144 6.33 13.27 -1.48
CA GLU A 144 5.87 12.73 -0.20
C GLU A 144 4.44 13.16 0.11
N ALA A 145 4.12 14.44 -0.06
CA ALA A 145 2.77 14.95 0.13
C ALA A 145 1.76 14.27 -0.81
N LEU A 146 2.13 14.04 -2.07
CA LEU A 146 1.30 13.31 -3.03
C LEU A 146 1.09 11.86 -2.61
N ARG A 147 2.14 11.16 -2.17
CA ARG A 147 2.05 9.79 -1.64
C ARG A 147 1.12 9.72 -0.44
N THR A 148 1.31 10.57 0.57
CA THR A 148 0.45 10.61 1.76
C THR A 148 -1.01 10.91 1.39
N ALA A 149 -1.24 11.83 0.45
CA ALA A 149 -2.58 12.13 -0.04
C ALA A 149 -3.22 10.92 -0.75
N LEU A 150 -2.46 10.18 -1.56
CA LEU A 150 -2.93 8.98 -2.23
C LEU A 150 -3.28 7.87 -1.22
N ASP A 151 -2.38 7.60 -0.27
CA ASP A 151 -2.60 6.60 0.78
C ASP A 151 -3.87 6.91 1.58
N ALA A 152 -4.07 8.18 1.95
CA ALA A 152 -5.28 8.62 2.63
C ALA A 152 -6.54 8.45 1.77
N ARG A 153 -6.46 8.64 0.45
CA ARG A 153 -7.61 8.46 -0.46
C ARG A 153 -7.96 6.99 -0.65
N VAL A 154 -6.96 6.12 -0.75
CA VAL A 154 -7.17 4.67 -0.82
C VAL A 154 -7.81 4.17 0.48
N ALA A 155 -7.27 4.56 1.64
CA ALA A 155 -7.85 4.19 2.93
C ALA A 155 -9.29 4.70 3.11
N ALA A 156 -9.59 5.92 2.63
CA ALA A 156 -10.95 6.45 2.65
C ALA A 156 -11.89 5.66 1.74
N LEU A 157 -11.42 5.26 0.54
CA LEU A 157 -12.20 4.44 -0.37
C LEU A 157 -12.50 3.06 0.24
N ASP A 158 -11.53 2.42 0.87
CA ASP A 158 -11.74 1.14 1.56
C ASP A 158 -12.77 1.28 2.69
N ALA A 159 -12.66 2.34 3.50
CA ALA A 159 -13.60 2.63 4.57
C ALA A 159 -15.03 2.92 4.07
N GLU A 160 -15.17 3.43 2.85
CA GLU A 160 -16.47 3.69 2.22
C GLU A 160 -17.07 2.44 1.56
N VAL A 161 -16.26 1.68 0.82
CA VAL A 161 -16.72 0.57 -0.01
C VAL A 161 -16.93 -0.71 0.80
N ALA A 162 -16.06 -1.01 1.78
CA ALA A 162 -16.18 -2.20 2.61
C ALA A 162 -17.56 -2.35 3.29
N PRO A 163 -18.11 -1.34 3.99
CA PRO A 163 -19.43 -1.46 4.61
C PRO A 163 -20.57 -1.59 3.57
N GLN A 164 -20.43 -0.98 2.40
CA GLN A 164 -21.44 -1.09 1.34
C GLN A 164 -21.48 -2.50 0.76
N LEU A 165 -20.32 -3.11 0.49
CA LEU A 165 -20.23 -4.47 -0.02
C LEU A 165 -20.72 -5.50 1.00
N SER A 166 -20.38 -5.33 2.28
CA SER A 166 -20.83 -6.23 3.34
C SER A 166 -22.35 -6.15 3.54
N ALA A 167 -22.93 -4.95 3.50
CA ALA A 167 -24.36 -4.77 3.59
C ALA A 167 -25.10 -5.30 2.35
N LEU A 168 -24.54 -5.15 1.15
CA LEU A 168 -25.09 -5.76 -0.07
C LEU A 168 -25.07 -7.30 0.02
N ALA A 169 -23.94 -7.87 0.42
CA ALA A 169 -23.81 -9.32 0.61
C ALA A 169 -24.81 -9.84 1.64
N LEU A 170 -24.98 -9.12 2.74
CA LEU A 170 -25.96 -9.44 3.77
C LEU A 170 -27.40 -9.37 3.22
N SER A 171 -27.75 -8.33 2.47
CA SER A 171 -29.07 -8.22 1.85
C SER A 171 -29.37 -9.37 0.88
N CYS A 172 -28.39 -9.74 0.05
CA CYS A 172 -28.47 -10.91 -0.83
C CYS A 172 -28.67 -12.20 -0.03
N ALA A 173 -27.87 -12.42 1.03
CA ALA A 173 -27.99 -13.59 1.88
C ALA A 173 -29.37 -13.66 2.57
N GLN A 174 -29.86 -12.55 3.12
CA GLN A 174 -31.19 -12.46 3.72
C GLN A 174 -32.28 -12.86 2.73
N ARG A 175 -32.20 -12.37 1.49
CA ARG A 175 -33.19 -12.69 0.45
C ARG A 175 -33.15 -14.15 0.02
N ILE A 176 -31.95 -14.73 -0.11
CA ILE A 176 -31.78 -16.16 -0.42
C ILE A 176 -32.31 -17.03 0.72
N VAL A 177 -31.98 -16.71 1.98
CA VAL A 177 -32.45 -17.46 3.14
C VAL A 177 -33.96 -17.32 3.30
N ALA A 178 -34.52 -16.11 3.16
CA ALA A 178 -35.95 -15.90 3.22
C ALA A 178 -36.68 -16.74 2.15
N ASP A 179 -36.13 -16.81 0.93
CA ASP A 179 -36.70 -17.66 -0.12
C ASP A 179 -36.58 -19.15 0.17
N HIS A 180 -35.42 -19.59 0.65
CA HIS A 180 -35.19 -20.97 1.06
C HIS A 180 -36.18 -21.39 2.16
N VAL A 181 -36.38 -20.55 3.18
CA VAL A 181 -37.28 -20.82 4.30
C VAL A 181 -38.74 -20.83 3.86
N ARG A 182 -39.15 -19.95 2.94
CA ARG A 182 -40.49 -19.99 2.35
C ARG A 182 -40.74 -21.29 1.57
N ASN A 183 -39.74 -21.77 0.82
CA ASN A 183 -39.89 -22.91 -0.07
C ASN A 183 -39.62 -24.27 0.61
N SER A 184 -38.97 -24.29 1.77
CA SER A 184 -38.54 -25.52 2.43
C SER A 184 -39.33 -25.75 3.72
N ALA A 185 -40.15 -26.81 3.76
CA ALA A 185 -40.90 -27.18 4.96
C ALA A 185 -40.01 -27.59 6.15
N HIS A 186 -38.80 -28.09 5.87
CA HIS A 186 -37.85 -28.57 6.89
C HIS A 186 -36.79 -27.55 7.32
N ALA A 187 -36.91 -26.27 6.92
CA ALA A 187 -35.88 -25.26 7.19
C ALA A 187 -35.63 -24.98 8.68
N ILE A 188 -36.60 -25.29 9.55
CA ILE A 188 -36.52 -25.06 11.00
C ILE A 188 -35.75 -26.17 11.75
N GLU A 189 -35.61 -27.37 11.19
CA GLU A 189 -34.89 -28.48 11.84
C GLU A 189 -33.42 -28.16 12.15
N PRO A 190 -32.61 -27.65 11.20
CA PRO A 190 -31.20 -27.36 11.49
C PRO A 190 -31.03 -26.26 12.55
N LEU A 191 -32.06 -25.42 12.76
CA LEU A 191 -32.09 -24.44 13.85
C LEU A 191 -32.41 -25.10 15.20
N LEU A 192 -33.40 -26.00 15.23
CA LEU A 192 -33.87 -26.61 16.47
C LEU A 192 -32.94 -27.71 17.00
N LEU A 193 -32.36 -28.54 16.15
CA LEU A 193 -31.55 -29.70 16.59
C LEU A 193 -30.42 -29.30 17.55
N PRO A 194 -29.55 -28.32 17.24
CA PRO A 194 -28.47 -27.92 18.14
C PRO A 194 -28.99 -27.29 19.45
N VAL A 195 -30.09 -26.54 19.34
CA VAL A 195 -30.74 -25.88 20.47
C VAL A 195 -31.31 -26.90 21.45
N LEU A 196 -32.05 -27.89 20.94
CA LEU A 196 -32.65 -28.95 21.74
C LEU A 196 -31.58 -29.84 22.39
N ALA A 197 -30.51 -30.17 21.66
CA ALA A 197 -29.37 -30.91 22.20
C ALA A 197 -28.65 -30.15 23.33
N GLY A 198 -28.68 -28.82 23.30
CA GLY A 198 -28.11 -27.95 24.34
C GLY A 198 -29.01 -27.71 25.55
N LEU A 199 -30.26 -28.22 25.56
CA LEU A 199 -31.16 -28.02 26.69
C LEU A 199 -30.69 -28.82 27.90
N GLY A 200 -30.23 -28.11 28.94
CA GLY A 200 -29.89 -28.72 30.22
C GLY A 200 -31.11 -29.17 31.02
N ARG A 201 -30.89 -29.96 32.08
CA ARG A 201 -31.96 -30.53 32.93
C ARG A 201 -32.85 -29.50 33.61
N GLN A 202 -32.46 -28.22 33.66
CA GLN A 202 -33.28 -27.13 34.19
C GLN A 202 -34.55 -26.85 33.36
N TRP A 203 -34.59 -27.27 32.09
CA TRP A 203 -35.73 -27.08 31.19
C TRP A 203 -36.73 -28.23 31.31
N GLN A 204 -37.43 -28.35 32.44
CA GLN A 204 -38.47 -29.37 32.66
C GLN A 204 -39.80 -29.03 31.96
N GLN A 205 -40.04 -27.73 31.75
CA GLN A 205 -41.20 -27.21 31.03
C GLN A 205 -40.76 -26.04 30.15
N ALA A 206 -41.20 -26.04 28.91
CA ALA A 206 -40.87 -25.01 27.94
C ALA A 206 -42.08 -24.66 27.08
N ARG A 207 -42.21 -23.38 26.71
CA ARG A 207 -43.17 -22.88 25.74
C ARG A 207 -42.42 -22.54 24.46
N LEU A 208 -42.91 -23.07 23.35
CA LEU A 208 -42.31 -22.88 22.04
C LEU A 208 -43.34 -22.19 21.13
N ARG A 209 -43.06 -20.95 20.73
CA ARG A 209 -43.89 -20.18 19.80
C ARG A 209 -43.28 -20.28 18.41
N VAL A 210 -44.09 -20.68 17.44
CA VAL A 210 -43.69 -20.92 16.05
C VAL A 210 -44.80 -20.54 15.09
N HIS A 211 -44.45 -20.33 13.82
CA HIS A 211 -45.45 -20.15 12.77
C HIS A 211 -46.37 -21.38 12.68
N PRO A 212 -47.70 -21.20 12.42
CA PRO A 212 -48.64 -22.32 12.31
C PRO A 212 -48.21 -23.41 11.32
N ASP A 213 -47.63 -23.04 10.18
CA ASP A 213 -47.19 -23.98 9.15
C ASP A 213 -46.03 -24.90 9.60
N ASP A 214 -45.21 -24.45 10.54
CA ASP A 214 -44.04 -25.21 11.01
C ASP A 214 -44.37 -26.04 12.27
N LEU A 215 -45.55 -25.83 12.87
CA LEU A 215 -45.94 -26.42 14.16
C LEU A 215 -45.94 -27.95 14.16
N ALA A 216 -46.47 -28.58 13.10
CA ALA A 216 -46.51 -30.04 12.99
C ALA A 216 -45.10 -30.65 12.95
N LEU A 217 -44.17 -29.99 12.25
CA LEU A 217 -42.80 -30.44 12.15
C LEU A 217 -42.07 -30.29 13.48
N VAL A 218 -42.22 -29.13 14.12
CA VAL A 218 -41.62 -28.80 15.40
C VAL A 218 -42.05 -29.78 16.49
N GLN A 219 -43.33 -30.16 16.52
CA GLN A 219 -43.83 -31.20 17.44
C GLN A 219 -43.15 -32.55 17.22
N THR A 220 -42.95 -32.93 15.97
CA THR A 220 -42.28 -34.19 15.61
C THR A 220 -40.82 -34.20 16.05
N VAL A 221 -40.09 -33.10 15.79
CA VAL A 221 -38.67 -32.96 16.16
C VAL A 221 -38.50 -32.90 17.67
N THR A 222 -39.29 -32.08 18.37
CA THR A 222 -39.21 -31.96 19.84
C THR A 222 -39.59 -33.26 20.56
N ALA A 223 -40.57 -34.02 20.05
CA ALA A 223 -40.90 -35.34 20.59
C ALA A 223 -39.78 -36.36 20.37
N ARG A 224 -38.99 -36.22 19.31
CA ARG A 224 -37.85 -37.12 19.01
C ARG A 224 -36.62 -36.79 19.86
N GLU A 225 -36.26 -35.51 19.94
CA GLU A 225 -34.99 -35.07 20.55
C GLU A 225 -35.12 -34.68 22.03
N ALA A 226 -36.29 -34.24 22.48
CA ALA A 226 -36.52 -33.66 23.80
C ALA A 226 -37.84 -34.13 24.42
N ALA A 227 -38.08 -35.45 24.38
CA ALA A 227 -39.31 -36.08 24.89
C ALA A 227 -39.54 -35.89 26.40
N GLU A 228 -38.48 -35.68 27.17
CA GLU A 228 -38.53 -35.52 28.62
C GLU A 228 -39.08 -34.16 29.07
N VAL A 229 -39.06 -33.15 28.18
CA VAL A 229 -39.51 -31.79 28.46
C VAL A 229 -41.01 -31.66 28.22
N ARG A 230 -41.74 -31.03 29.16
CA ARG A 230 -43.15 -30.70 28.94
C ARG A 230 -43.29 -29.47 28.04
N TRP A 231 -43.60 -29.71 26.77
CA TRP A 231 -43.76 -28.67 25.76
C TRP A 231 -45.17 -28.06 25.74
N GLN A 232 -45.23 -26.72 25.71
CA GLN A 232 -46.43 -25.96 25.33
C GLN A 232 -46.19 -25.31 23.97
N PHE A 233 -46.83 -25.82 22.93
CA PHE A 233 -46.74 -25.24 21.60
C PHE A 233 -47.79 -24.13 21.43
N VAL A 234 -47.35 -22.98 20.93
CA VAL A 234 -48.22 -21.84 20.63
C VAL A 234 -48.01 -21.46 19.18
N ALA A 235 -49.07 -21.58 18.38
CA ALA A 235 -49.06 -21.08 17.00
C ALA A 235 -49.15 -19.56 17.03
N ASP A 236 -48.20 -18.89 16.39
CA ASP A 236 -48.15 -17.43 16.31
C ASP A 236 -47.88 -17.01 14.86
N PRO A 237 -48.86 -16.42 14.15
CA PRO A 237 -48.68 -15.97 12.76
C PRO A 237 -47.80 -14.72 12.65
N LEU A 238 -47.47 -14.04 13.76
CA LEU A 238 -46.54 -12.91 13.76
C LEU A 238 -45.08 -13.35 13.63
N ILE A 239 -44.78 -14.62 13.91
CA ILE A 239 -43.44 -15.19 13.77
C ILE A 239 -43.28 -15.69 12.34
N GLU A 240 -42.27 -15.19 11.62
CA GLU A 240 -41.94 -15.70 10.29
C GLU A 240 -41.60 -17.19 10.32
N ARG A 241 -41.95 -17.91 9.24
CA ARG A 241 -41.57 -19.30 9.05
C ARG A 241 -40.06 -19.50 9.24
N GLY A 242 -39.65 -20.66 9.75
CA GLY A 242 -38.25 -20.96 10.07
C GLY A 242 -37.69 -20.22 11.29
N GLY A 243 -38.49 -19.40 11.98
CA GLY A 243 -38.17 -18.79 13.26
C GLY A 243 -38.91 -19.45 14.42
N CYS A 244 -38.32 -19.42 15.61
CA CYS A 244 -39.00 -19.85 16.83
C CYS A 244 -38.60 -19.02 18.04
N LEU A 245 -39.49 -18.98 19.02
CA LEU A 245 -39.25 -18.32 20.30
C LEU A 245 -39.41 -19.33 21.42
N LEU A 246 -38.33 -19.57 22.16
CA LEU A 246 -38.31 -20.50 23.27
C LEU A 246 -38.40 -19.73 24.58
N GLU A 247 -39.43 -20.01 25.36
CA GLU A 247 -39.68 -19.41 26.68
C GLU A 247 -39.67 -20.52 27.73
N GLY A 248 -38.82 -20.41 28.74
CA GLY A 248 -38.80 -21.35 29.85
C GLY A 248 -38.50 -20.67 31.18
N PRO A 249 -38.54 -21.43 32.28
CA PRO A 249 -38.32 -20.89 33.62
C PRO A 249 -36.90 -20.34 33.80
N SER A 250 -35.93 -20.86 33.04
CA SER A 250 -34.52 -20.44 33.11
C SER A 250 -34.16 -19.29 32.17
N GLY A 251 -35.08 -18.85 31.30
CA GLY A 251 -34.83 -17.75 30.37
C GLY A 251 -35.68 -17.80 29.10
N ARG A 252 -35.50 -16.78 28.26
CA ARG A 252 -36.12 -16.67 26.93
C ARG A 252 -35.00 -16.63 25.89
N MET A 253 -35.15 -17.43 24.83
CA MET A 253 -34.21 -17.47 23.71
C MET A 253 -34.97 -17.14 22.43
N ASP A 254 -34.57 -16.03 21.82
CA ASP A 254 -35.15 -15.55 20.57
C ASP A 254 -34.35 -16.10 19.38
N LEU A 255 -34.96 -17.03 18.65
CA LEU A 255 -34.40 -17.64 17.45
C LEU A 255 -35.21 -17.23 16.22
N THR A 256 -35.93 -16.11 16.29
CA THR A 256 -36.59 -15.52 15.12
C THR A 256 -35.55 -15.13 14.07
N LEU A 257 -35.97 -15.09 12.80
CA LEU A 257 -35.09 -14.64 11.72
C LEU A 257 -34.57 -13.22 11.99
N ALA A 258 -35.43 -12.33 12.51
CA ALA A 258 -35.04 -10.97 12.88
C ALA A 258 -33.94 -10.93 13.95
N ALA A 259 -34.06 -11.67 15.05
CA ALA A 259 -33.05 -11.70 16.11
C ALA A 259 -31.71 -12.28 15.61
N ARG A 260 -31.78 -13.32 14.77
CA ARG A 260 -30.59 -13.93 14.16
C ARG A 260 -29.89 -12.99 13.19
N TRP A 261 -30.64 -12.23 12.39
CA TRP A 261 -30.06 -11.21 11.53
C TRP A 261 -29.46 -10.05 12.31
N ALA A 262 -30.08 -9.63 13.41
CA ALA A 262 -29.52 -8.61 14.29
C ALA A 262 -28.18 -9.07 14.89
N ALA A 263 -28.12 -10.32 15.40
CA ALA A 263 -26.88 -10.88 15.93
C ALA A 263 -25.77 -11.02 14.87
N LEU A 264 -26.13 -11.36 13.63
CA LEU A 264 -25.16 -11.45 12.53
C LEU A 264 -24.66 -10.07 12.08
N GLN A 265 -25.53 -9.07 12.06
CA GLN A 265 -25.16 -7.67 11.78
C GLN A 265 -24.19 -7.13 12.83
N ASP A 266 -24.48 -7.36 14.11
CA ASP A 266 -23.63 -6.97 15.23
C ASP A 266 -22.26 -7.65 15.16
N ALA A 267 -22.22 -8.96 14.90
CA ALA A 267 -20.98 -9.72 14.75
C ALA A 267 -20.12 -9.26 13.55
N LEU A 268 -20.74 -8.77 12.48
CA LEU A 268 -20.05 -8.28 11.29
C LEU A 268 -19.75 -6.77 11.35
N GLY A 269 -20.28 -6.04 12.34
CA GLY A 269 -20.18 -4.58 12.41
C GLY A 269 -20.85 -3.86 11.23
N VAL A 270 -21.88 -4.49 10.64
CA VAL A 270 -22.55 -3.99 9.44
C VAL A 270 -23.85 -3.32 9.83
N GLU A 271 -23.97 -2.04 9.51
CA GLU A 271 -25.24 -1.33 9.61
C GLU A 271 -26.08 -1.64 8.36
N PRO A 272 -27.38 -1.94 8.49
CA PRO A 272 -28.20 -2.24 7.33
C PRO A 272 -28.25 -1.02 6.42
N LEU A 273 -28.01 -1.25 5.12
CA LEU A 273 -28.23 -0.21 4.12
C LEU A 273 -29.67 0.29 4.26
N PRO A 274 -29.92 1.61 4.25
CA PRO A 274 -31.27 2.14 4.12
C PRO A 274 -31.83 1.61 2.81
N VAL A 275 -32.68 0.58 2.92
CA VAL A 275 -33.38 0.03 1.78
C VAL A 275 -34.44 1.08 1.44
N ASP A 276 -34.17 1.95 0.48
CA ASP A 276 -35.21 2.77 -0.10
C ASP A 276 -36.29 1.81 -0.62
N PRO A 277 -37.54 1.89 -0.12
CA PRO A 277 -38.59 1.04 -0.64
C PRO A 277 -38.69 1.33 -2.14
N LEU A 278 -38.49 0.30 -2.97
CA LEU A 278 -38.69 0.40 -4.41
C LEU A 278 -40.00 1.15 -4.66
N PRO A 279 -40.03 2.18 -5.54
CA PRO A 279 -41.26 2.89 -5.83
C PRO A 279 -42.29 1.85 -6.28
N SER A 280 -43.36 1.70 -5.49
CA SER A 280 -44.49 0.85 -5.83
C SER A 280 -44.99 1.30 -7.19
N GLU A 281 -44.91 0.40 -8.19
CA GLU A 281 -45.43 0.68 -9.52
C GLU A 281 -46.89 1.14 -9.37
N PRO A 282 -47.30 2.24 -10.03
CA PRO A 282 -48.69 2.67 -9.95
C PRO A 282 -49.55 1.61 -10.64
N ASP A 283 -50.49 1.03 -9.89
CA ASP A 283 -51.60 0.24 -10.42
C ASP A 283 -52.27 1.03 -11.57
N THR A 284 -51.86 0.73 -12.79
CA THR A 284 -52.52 1.27 -13.97
C THR A 284 -53.78 0.45 -14.16
N VAL A 285 -54.84 0.87 -13.46
CA VAL A 285 -56.21 0.41 -13.68
C VAL A 285 -56.58 0.80 -15.11
N ILE A 286 -56.41 -0.13 -16.05
CA ILE A 286 -57.02 -0.01 -17.37
C ILE A 286 -58.52 -0.23 -17.18
N GLN A 287 -59.25 0.88 -16.99
CA GLN A 287 -60.69 0.91 -17.15
C GLN A 287 -60.99 0.65 -18.63
N HIS A 288 -61.36 -0.58 -18.96
CA HIS A 288 -62.06 -0.86 -20.21
C HIS A 288 -63.44 -0.20 -20.14
N GLY A 289 -63.56 0.96 -20.80
CA GLY A 289 -64.84 1.60 -21.08
C GLY A 289 -65.72 0.66 -21.90
N SER A 290 -66.75 0.13 -21.26
CA SER A 290 -67.88 -0.52 -21.92
C SER A 290 -68.70 0.57 -22.62
N THR A 291 -68.77 0.50 -23.94
CA THR A 291 -69.74 1.25 -24.75
C THR A 291 -70.27 0.30 -25.81
N VAL A 292 -71.45 -0.28 -25.55
CA VAL A 292 -72.52 -0.54 -26.52
C VAL A 292 -73.84 -0.49 -25.76
#